data_AF-A0A5C5XMR8-F1
#
_entry.id   AF-A0A5C5XMR8-F1
#
_cell.length_a   1.000
_cell.length_b   1.000
_cell.length_c   1.000
_cell.angle_alpha   90.00
_cell.angle_beta   90.00
_cell.angle_gamma   90.00
#
_symmetry.space_group_name_H-M   'P 1'
#
loop_
_entity.id
_entity.type
_entity.pdbx_description
1 polymer ?
#
loop_
_entity_poly.entity_id
_entity_poly.type
_entity_poly.pdbx_seq_one_letter_code
_entity_poly.pdbx_strand_id
1 'polypeptide(L)'
;MTEYGMAAFGRSGDWELAVDEILGERQHWCLQIESPFVSLQCGIPCLDVFAELKHLLAKSDSNAYDENNSVEVGLYYDRPVIVHRDNEFADRCFIIIGDSAEARFEVTLAGKNFNEFREALSQVVEELDQ
;
A
#
# COMPACT_ATOMS: atom_id res chain seq x y z
N MET A 1 -12.43 22.57 8.23
CA MET A 1 -12.72 21.43 7.35
C MET A 1 -11.41 21.12 6.69
N THR A 2 -10.89 19.91 6.86
CA THR A 2 -9.63 19.50 6.23
C THR A 2 -9.88 19.43 4.73
N GLU A 3 -9.11 20.18 3.94
CA GLU A 3 -9.17 20.16 2.48
C GLU A 3 -8.18 19.12 1.97
N TYR A 4 -8.57 18.36 0.95
CA TYR A 4 -7.74 17.34 0.33
C TYR A 4 -7.50 17.69 -1.13
N GLY A 5 -6.26 17.56 -1.58
CA GLY A 5 -5.88 17.66 -2.99
C GLY A 5 -5.36 16.31 -3.47
N MET A 6 -5.96 15.74 -4.52
CA MET A 6 -5.49 14.49 -5.09
C MET A 6 -4.14 14.69 -5.77
N ALA A 7 -3.14 13.94 -5.33
CA ALA A 7 -1.77 13.98 -5.82
C ALA A 7 -1.49 12.88 -6.83
N ALA A 8 -2.06 11.69 -6.62
CA ALA A 8 -1.96 10.58 -7.57
C ALA A 8 -3.13 9.60 -7.41
N PHE A 9 -3.43 8.90 -8.49
CA PHE A 9 -4.46 7.88 -8.55
C PHE A 9 -4.00 6.69 -9.40
N GLY A 10 -4.43 5.50 -9.01
CA GLY A 10 -4.20 4.30 -9.78
C GLY A 10 -5.36 3.34 -9.63
N ARG A 11 -5.74 2.71 -10.74
CA ARG A 11 -6.83 1.74 -10.78
C ARG A 11 -6.51 0.58 -11.71
N SER A 12 -6.73 -0.63 -11.21
CA SER A 12 -6.76 -1.84 -12.03
C SER A 12 -7.81 -2.80 -11.50
N GLY A 13 -8.68 -3.27 -12.39
CA GLY A 13 -9.83 -4.09 -12.03
C GLY A 13 -10.69 -3.46 -10.94
N ASP A 14 -10.80 -4.20 -9.83
CA ASP A 14 -11.58 -3.83 -8.65
C ASP A 14 -10.76 -3.08 -7.59
N TRP A 15 -9.49 -2.78 -7.85
CA TRP A 15 -8.59 -2.09 -6.92
C TRP A 15 -8.37 -0.64 -7.32
N GLU A 16 -8.55 0.26 -6.37
CA GLU A 16 -8.27 1.70 -6.49
C GLU A 16 -7.30 2.14 -5.38
N LEU A 17 -6.33 2.95 -5.75
CA LEU A 17 -5.37 3.59 -4.87
C LEU A 17 -5.39 5.09 -5.14
N ALA A 18 -5.69 5.89 -4.12
CA ALA A 18 -5.65 7.34 -4.21
C ALA A 18 -4.67 7.90 -3.17
N VAL A 19 -3.87 8.87 -3.59
CA VAL A 19 -2.93 9.60 -2.73
C VAL A 19 -3.38 11.04 -2.68
N ASP A 20 -3.71 11.51 -1.48
CA ASP A 20 -4.14 12.88 -1.25
C ASP A 20 -3.11 13.64 -0.41
N GLU A 21 -2.91 14.91 -0.74
CA GLU A 21 -2.27 15.89 0.11
C GLU A 21 -3.31 16.54 1.02
N ILE A 22 -3.04 16.57 2.33
CA ILE A 22 -3.84 17.34 3.28
C ILE A 22 -3.44 18.82 3.19
N LEU A 23 -4.33 19.62 2.61
CA LEU A 23 -4.12 21.04 2.41
C LEU A 23 -4.28 21.81 3.74
N GLY A 24 -3.30 22.64 4.07
CA GLY A 24 -3.34 23.54 5.24
C GLY A 24 -2.68 22.99 6.50
N GLU A 25 -2.25 21.73 6.53
CA GLU A 25 -1.34 21.18 7.54
C GLU A 25 0.07 21.00 6.96
N ARG A 26 1.10 20.82 7.80
CA ARG A 26 2.46 20.53 7.31
C ARG A 26 2.47 19.16 6.64
N GLN A 27 2.37 19.12 5.31
CA GLN A 27 2.59 17.96 4.43
C GLN A 27 2.27 16.62 5.09
N HIS A 28 0.98 16.39 5.32
CA HIS A 28 0.48 15.08 5.67
C HIS A 28 -0.14 14.48 4.40
N TRP A 29 0.38 13.33 4.00
CA TRP A 29 -0.13 12.58 2.87
C TRP A 29 -1.09 11.51 3.39
N CYS A 30 -2.05 11.17 2.55
CA CYS A 30 -3.03 10.14 2.85
C CYS A 30 -3.07 9.14 1.70
N LEU A 31 -3.04 7.85 2.01
CA LEU A 31 -3.30 6.77 1.08
C LEU A 31 -4.68 6.18 1.36
N GLN A 32 -5.51 6.14 0.33
CA GLN A 32 -6.77 5.41 0.31
C GLN A 32 -6.62 4.17 -0.58
N ILE A 33 -6.98 3.01 -0.03
CA ILE A 33 -6.97 1.71 -0.70
C ILE A 33 -8.41 1.20 -0.73
N GLU A 34 -8.97 1.01 -1.92
CA GLU A 34 -10.35 0.57 -2.08
C GLU A 34 -10.47 -0.66 -2.98
N SER A 35 -11.40 -1.53 -2.60
CA SER A 35 -11.98 -2.57 -3.42
C SER A 35 -13.38 -2.94 -2.89
N PRO A 36 -14.13 -3.83 -3.56
CA PRO A 36 -15.40 -4.33 -3.03
C PRO A 36 -15.31 -5.01 -1.65
N PHE A 37 -14.11 -5.39 -1.21
CA PHE A 37 -13.90 -6.15 0.02
C PHE A 37 -13.16 -5.36 1.12
N VAL A 38 -12.48 -4.27 0.77
CA VAL A 38 -11.72 -3.45 1.72
C VAL A 38 -11.81 -1.98 1.34
N SER A 39 -11.99 -1.13 2.34
CA SER A 39 -11.75 0.32 2.22
C SER A 39 -10.88 0.69 3.42
N LEU A 40 -9.65 1.15 3.13
CA LEU A 40 -8.65 1.51 4.12
C LEU A 40 -8.08 2.87 3.77
N GLN A 41 -8.09 3.79 4.73
CA GLN A 41 -7.45 5.08 4.61
C GLN A 41 -6.38 5.22 5.69
N CYS A 42 -5.14 5.50 5.32
CA CYS A 42 -4.02 5.63 6.26
C CYS A 42 -3.18 6.86 5.94
N GLY A 43 -2.62 7.49 6.98
CA GLY A 43 -1.66 8.58 6.81
C GLY A 43 -0.30 8.01 6.46
N ILE A 44 0.36 8.56 5.43
CA ILE A 44 1.69 8.12 5.01
C ILE A 44 2.75 9.21 5.32
N PRO A 45 3.96 8.84 5.77
CA PRO A 45 4.95 9.81 6.23
C PRO A 45 5.65 10.54 5.08
N CYS A 46 5.82 9.88 3.93
CA CYS A 46 6.43 10.41 2.72
C CYS A 46 5.99 9.60 1.50
N LEU A 47 6.18 10.15 0.31
CA LEU A 47 5.83 9.51 -0.96
C LEU A 47 6.81 8.40 -1.38
N ASP A 48 8.04 8.39 -0.83
CA ASP A 48 9.07 7.38 -1.15
C ASP A 48 8.58 5.94 -0.87
N VAL A 49 7.63 5.80 0.06
CA VAL A 49 7.02 4.52 0.42
C VAL A 49 6.38 3.79 -0.77
N PHE A 50 5.90 4.51 -1.79
CA PHE A 50 5.34 3.90 -2.99
C PHE A 50 6.39 3.25 -3.87
N ALA A 51 7.59 3.84 -3.96
CA ALA A 51 8.71 3.26 -4.67
C ALA A 51 9.21 1.99 -3.95
N GLU A 52 9.32 2.04 -2.62
CA GLU A 52 9.65 0.87 -1.79
C GLU A 52 8.62 -0.25 -1.95
N LEU A 53 7.33 0.10 -1.91
CA LEU A 53 6.25 -0.86 -2.09
C LEU A 53 6.26 -1.47 -3.50
N LYS A 54 6.45 -0.66 -4.55
CA LYS A 54 6.58 -1.15 -5.93
C LYS A 54 7.76 -2.09 -6.07
N HIS A 55 8.90 -1.77 -5.45
CA HIS A 55 10.08 -2.63 -5.43
C HIS A 55 9.80 -3.95 -4.70
N LEU A 56 9.16 -3.92 -3.52
CA LEU A 56 8.76 -5.11 -2.76
C LEU A 56 7.89 -6.05 -3.61
N LEU A 57 6.89 -5.51 -4.30
CA LEU A 57 5.93 -6.31 -5.10
C LEU A 57 6.48 -6.73 -6.47
N ALA A 58 7.61 -6.15 -6.91
CA ALA A 58 8.31 -6.55 -8.13
C ALA A 58 9.31 -7.70 -7.91
N LYS A 59 9.67 -8.03 -6.66
CA LYS A 59 10.58 -9.15 -6.36
C LYS A 59 10.05 -10.45 -6.96
N SER A 60 10.75 -10.98 -7.96
CA SER A 60 10.47 -12.26 -8.61
C SER A 60 11.25 -13.36 -7.90
N ASP A 61 10.59 -14.24 -7.15
CA ASP A 61 11.01 -15.54 -6.58
C ASP A 61 12.53 -15.82 -6.47
N SER A 62 13.32 -14.86 -6.04
CA SER A 62 14.72 -15.13 -5.73
C SER A 62 14.69 -15.81 -4.38
N ASN A 63 15.01 -17.11 -4.38
CA ASN A 63 15.17 -18.04 -3.25
C ASN A 63 16.08 -17.56 -2.09
N ALA A 64 16.33 -16.27 -1.95
CA ALA A 64 16.89 -15.68 -0.75
C ALA A 64 15.74 -15.42 0.22
N TYR A 65 15.83 -16.00 1.41
CA TYR A 65 15.18 -15.47 2.60
C TYR A 65 15.64 -14.01 2.75
N ASP A 66 14.91 -13.08 2.14
CA ASP A 66 15.18 -11.66 2.27
C ASP A 66 14.55 -11.21 3.58
N GLU A 67 15.38 -10.72 4.51
CA GLU A 67 14.97 -10.34 5.86
C GLU A 67 13.94 -9.20 5.84
N ASN A 68 13.87 -8.42 4.74
CA ASN A 68 12.90 -7.35 4.53
C ASN A 68 11.87 -7.70 3.44
N ASN A 69 10.90 -8.54 3.80
CA ASN A 69 9.70 -8.84 3.02
C ASN A 69 8.50 -7.97 3.43
N SER A 70 8.72 -6.84 4.10
CA SER A 70 7.65 -5.94 4.50
C SER A 70 8.05 -4.48 4.34
N VAL A 71 7.06 -3.65 4.03
CA VAL A 71 7.16 -2.18 4.03
C VAL A 71 6.04 -1.64 4.92
N GLU A 72 6.40 -0.80 5.89
CA GLU A 72 5.43 0.00 6.63
C GLU A 72 4.97 1.14 5.72
N VAL A 73 3.70 1.10 5.32
CA VAL A 73 3.12 2.07 4.38
C VAL A 73 2.74 3.36 5.10
N GLY A 74 2.27 3.25 6.33
CA GLY A 74 1.80 4.38 7.10
C GLY A 74 1.06 3.98 8.36
N LEU A 75 0.19 4.86 8.86
CA LEU A 75 -0.55 4.68 10.10
C LEU A 75 -2.07 4.76 9.86
N TYR A 76 -2.79 3.77 10.39
CA TYR A 76 -4.23 3.82 10.60
C TYR A 76 -4.48 4.21 12.06
N TYR A 77 -4.85 5.47 12.30
CA TYR A 77 -4.79 6.11 13.62
C TYR A 77 -3.38 6.02 14.23
N ASP A 78 -3.18 5.12 15.19
CA ASP A 78 -1.93 4.86 15.90
C ASP A 78 -1.31 3.49 15.58
N ARG A 79 -1.90 2.75 14.63
CA ARG A 79 -1.47 1.41 14.25
C ARG A 79 -0.75 1.40 12.90
N PRO A 80 0.36 0.68 12.76
CA PRO A 80 1.04 0.57 11.47
C PRO A 80 0.19 -0.20 10.46
N VAL A 81 0.22 0.30 9.23
CA VAL A 81 -0.26 -0.39 8.04
C VAL A 81 0.97 -0.93 7.32
N ILE A 82 1.09 -2.24 7.24
CA ILE A 82 2.26 -2.93 6.70
C ILE A 82 1.82 -3.73 5.49
N VAL A 83 2.54 -3.61 4.38
CA VAL A 83 2.41 -4.58 3.28
C VAL A 83 3.52 -5.60 3.42
N HIS A 84 3.13 -6.87 3.55
CA HIS A 84 4.04 -8.00 3.67
C HIS A 84 3.93 -8.88 2.42
N ARG A 85 5.07 -9.18 1.80
CA ARG A 85 5.15 -10.09 0.66
C ARG A 85 5.31 -11.52 1.17
N ASP A 86 4.48 -12.41 0.65
CA ASP A 86 4.56 -13.83 0.98
C ASP A 86 5.87 -14.46 0.44
N ASN A 87 6.51 -15.30 1.23
CA ASN A 87 7.76 -16.00 0.89
C ASN A 87 7.53 -17.41 0.32
N GLU A 88 6.32 -17.95 0.40
CA GLU A 88 5.94 -19.25 -0.14
C GLU A 88 5.24 -19.12 -1.51
N PHE A 89 4.55 -18.00 -1.76
CA PHE A 89 3.76 -17.80 -2.98
C PHE A 89 4.13 -16.52 -3.72
N ALA A 90 4.53 -16.65 -4.99
CA ALA A 90 5.00 -15.58 -5.88
C ALA A 90 3.98 -14.48 -6.22
N ASP A 91 2.71 -14.74 -5.99
CA ASP A 91 1.59 -13.90 -6.39
C ASP A 91 0.69 -13.54 -5.20
N ARG A 92 1.28 -13.48 -3.99
CA ARG A 92 0.56 -13.24 -2.74
C ARG A 92 1.20 -12.19 -1.85
N CYS A 93 0.42 -11.23 -1.37
CA CYS A 93 0.85 -10.33 -0.31
C CYS A 93 -0.27 -10.10 0.71
N PHE A 94 0.06 -9.43 1.79
CA PHE A 94 -0.82 -9.15 2.90
C PHE A 94 -0.78 -7.67 3.21
N ILE A 95 -1.94 -7.04 3.35
CA ILE A 95 -2.07 -5.73 3.99
C ILE A 95 -2.43 -6.00 5.45
N ILE A 96 -1.56 -5.61 6.38
CA ILE A 96 -1.66 -5.87 7.80
C ILE A 96 -1.87 -4.55 8.53
N ILE A 97 -2.85 -4.48 9.43
CA ILE A 97 -3.06 -3.35 10.34
C ILE A 97 -2.76 -3.81 11.77
N GLY A 98 -1.77 -3.18 12.40
CA GLY A 98 -1.25 -3.54 13.72
C GLY A 98 0.04 -4.35 13.64
N ASP A 99 0.81 -4.32 14.73
CA ASP A 99 2.16 -4.87 14.86
C ASP A 99 2.23 -6.13 15.75
N SER A 100 1.13 -6.50 16.41
CA SER A 100 1.07 -7.65 17.33
C SER A 100 0.25 -8.80 16.76
N ALA A 101 0.74 -10.02 16.98
CA ALA A 101 0.03 -11.24 16.61
C ALA A 101 -1.32 -11.41 17.32
N GLU A 102 -1.51 -10.74 18.46
CA GLU A 102 -2.70 -10.86 19.30
C GLU A 102 -3.88 -10.01 18.80
N ALA A 103 -3.63 -8.94 18.03
CA ALA A 103 -4.66 -8.01 17.58
C ALA A 103 -4.30 -7.33 16.24
N ARG A 104 -4.18 -8.13 15.18
CA ARG A 104 -3.99 -7.65 13.81
C ARG A 104 -5.19 -7.93 12.91
N PHE A 105 -5.46 -7.00 12.01
CA PHE A 105 -6.33 -7.23 10.87
C PHE A 105 -5.47 -7.49 9.63
N GLU A 106 -5.81 -8.48 8.82
CA GLU A 106 -5.02 -8.89 7.67
C GLU A 106 -5.94 -9.11 6.46
N VAL A 107 -5.58 -8.49 5.34
CA VAL A 107 -6.20 -8.71 4.03
C VAL A 107 -5.20 -9.43 3.14
N THR A 108 -5.55 -10.64 2.72
CA THR A 108 -4.75 -11.41 1.77
C THR A 108 -5.09 -11.01 0.33
N LEU A 109 -4.07 -10.62 -0.43
CA LEU A 109 -4.14 -10.38 -1.87
C LEU A 109 -3.43 -11.53 -2.57
N ALA A 110 -4.12 -12.30 -3.40
CA ALA A 110 -3.55 -13.42 -4.13
C ALA A 110 -3.99 -13.45 -5.59
N GLY A 111 -3.14 -13.98 -6.47
CA GLY A 111 -3.44 -14.21 -7.89
C GLY A 111 -3.87 -12.93 -8.60
N LYS A 112 -5.12 -12.90 -9.06
CA LYS A 112 -5.68 -11.74 -9.78
C LYS A 112 -5.64 -10.46 -8.95
N ASN A 113 -6.07 -10.50 -7.68
CA ASN A 113 -6.09 -9.33 -6.79
C ASN A 113 -4.68 -8.76 -6.56
N PHE A 114 -3.68 -9.64 -6.44
CA PHE A 114 -2.29 -9.21 -6.30
C PHE A 114 -1.79 -8.46 -7.54
N ASN A 115 -2.07 -8.99 -8.73
CA ASN A 115 -1.66 -8.36 -9.98
C ASN A 115 -2.34 -7.01 -10.20
N GLU A 116 -3.65 -6.93 -9.97
CA GLU A 116 -4.43 -5.69 -10.09
C GLU A 116 -3.96 -4.64 -9.08
N PHE A 117 -3.75 -5.02 -7.82
CA PHE A 117 -3.19 -4.10 -6.82
C PHE A 117 -1.81 -3.55 -7.23
N ARG A 118 -0.94 -4.42 -7.75
CA ARG A 118 0.41 -4.02 -8.22
C ARG A 118 0.35 -3.09 -9.43
N GLU A 119 -0.60 -3.30 -10.34
CA GLU A 119 -0.83 -2.43 -11.50
C GLU A 119 -1.37 -1.05 -11.07
N ALA A 120 -2.36 -1.02 -10.17
CA ALA A 120 -2.86 0.23 -9.59
C ALA A 120 -1.72 1.01 -8.91
N LEU A 121 -0.87 0.32 -8.14
CA LEU A 121 0.28 0.94 -7.50
C LEU A 121 1.28 1.49 -8.52
N SER A 122 1.48 0.79 -9.65
CA SER A 122 2.39 1.24 -10.69
C SER A 122 1.92 2.56 -11.31
N GLN A 123 0.60 2.71 -11.52
CA GLN A 123 -0.01 3.96 -12.00
C GLN A 123 0.17 5.10 -10.99
N VAL A 124 -0.04 4.85 -9.68
CA VAL A 124 0.22 5.85 -8.63
C VAL A 124 1.66 6.36 -8.70
N VAL A 125 2.64 5.45 -8.78
CA VAL A 125 4.05 5.84 -8.89
C VAL A 125 4.32 6.66 -10.16
N GLU A 126 3.73 6.26 -11.29
CA GLU A 126 3.88 6.98 -12.57
C GLU A 126 3.24 8.38 -12.55
N GLU A 127 2.17 8.59 -11.78
CA GLU A 127 1.57 9.92 -11.59
C GLU A 127 2.38 10.80 -10.63
N LEU A 128 2.95 10.23 -9.55
CA LEU A 128 3.78 10.97 -8.60
C LEU A 128 5.12 11.43 -9.20
N ASP A 129 5.61 10.75 -10.24
CA ASP A 129 6.87 11.08 -10.94
C ASP A 129 6.72 12.22 -11.98
N GLN A 130 5.51 12.75 -12.21
CA GLN A 130 5.22 13.81 -13.20
C GLN A 130 5.32 15.23 -12.64
#